data_AF-K1UG40-F1
#
_entry.id   AF-K1UG40-F1
#
_cell.length_a   1.000
_cell.length_b   1.000
_cell.length_c   1.000
_cell.angle_alpha   90.00
_cell.angle_beta   90.00
_cell.angle_gamma   90.00
#
_symmetry.space_group_name_H-M   'P 1'
#
loop_
_entity.id
_entity.type
_entity.pdbx_description
1 polymer ?
#
loop_
_entity_poly.entity_id
_entity_poly.type
_entity_poly.pdbx_seq_one_letter_code
_entity_poly.pdbx_strand_id
1 'polypeptide(L)'
;MEHTTLHLLYSRFWHKFLYDIGVVHTKEPYAKRTSHGMILGQNPHYVGNVSTQAEKDALIAKYGNQALRPAVKMSKSLGNVVNPDDVVKAYGADTMRLYIMFIGDFEKVATWSDDAVKGCKRFLDRVWNLADQVTEEDGVSEKNAPIVHKTIKKV
;
A
#
# COMPACT_ATOMS: atom_id res chain seq x y z
N MET A 1 -6.71 -8.80 8.59
CA MET A 1 -7.89 -9.66 8.35
C MET A 1 -9.11 -9.06 9.05
N GLU A 2 -9.41 -7.79 8.77
CA GLU A 2 -10.61 -7.13 9.29
C GLU A 2 -11.78 -7.54 8.38
N HIS A 3 -13.02 -7.56 8.90
CA HIS A 3 -14.24 -7.94 8.17
C HIS A 3 -14.46 -9.41 7.78
N THR A 4 -13.57 -10.33 8.15
CA THR A 4 -13.70 -11.74 7.71
C THR A 4 -14.84 -12.49 8.39
N THR A 5 -15.02 -12.32 9.70
CA THR A 5 -16.04 -13.01 10.50
C THR A 5 -17.39 -12.30 10.55
N LEU A 6 -17.45 -11.02 10.17
CA LEU A 6 -18.66 -10.20 10.26
C LEU A 6 -19.18 -9.85 8.86
N HIS A 7 -18.78 -8.71 8.33
CA HIS A 7 -19.32 -8.18 7.07
C HIS A 7 -19.32 -9.21 5.93
N LEU A 8 -18.25 -9.98 5.75
CA LEU A 8 -18.21 -10.99 4.69
C LEU A 8 -19.16 -12.16 4.95
N LEU A 9 -19.38 -12.55 6.20
CA LEU A 9 -20.36 -13.57 6.54
C LEU A 9 -21.78 -13.05 6.32
N TYR A 10 -22.08 -11.85 6.80
CA TYR A 10 -23.39 -11.22 6.64
C TYR A 10 -23.74 -10.95 5.18
N SER A 11 -22.78 -10.44 4.40
CA SER A 11 -22.96 -10.20 2.97
C SER A 11 -23.27 -11.50 2.22
N ARG A 12 -22.55 -12.59 2.51
CA ARG A 12 -22.82 -13.91 1.92
C ARG A 12 -24.19 -14.46 2.32
N PHE A 13 -24.58 -14.30 3.59
CA PHE A 13 -25.91 -14.72 4.07
C PHE A 13 -27.02 -14.01 3.29
N TRP A 14 -26.96 -12.67 3.21
CA TRP A 14 -27.94 -11.89 2.46
C TRP A 14 -27.95 -12.23 0.97
N HIS A 15 -26.78 -12.41 0.35
CA HIS A 15 -26.70 -12.80 -1.06
C HIS A 15 -27.36 -14.15 -1.34
N LYS A 16 -27.22 -15.12 -0.42
CA LYS A 16 -27.88 -16.42 -0.54
C LYS A 16 -29.40 -16.32 -0.41
N PHE A 17 -29.88 -15.54 0.56
CA PHE A 17 -31.31 -15.25 0.65
C PHE A 17 -31.86 -14.64 -0.65
N LEU A 18 -31.15 -13.65 -1.22
CA LEU A 18 -31.54 -13.03 -2.50
C LEU A 18 -31.48 -14.00 -3.68
N TYR A 19 -30.57 -14.97 -3.66
CA TYR A 19 -30.51 -16.03 -4.66
C TYR A 19 -31.72 -16.97 -4.55
N ASP A 20 -32.10 -17.36 -3.34
CA ASP A 20 -33.20 -18.29 -3.09
C ASP A 20 -34.56 -17.70 -3.52
N ILE A 21 -34.76 -16.40 -3.37
CA ILE A 21 -35.97 -15.70 -3.85
C ILE A 21 -35.90 -15.29 -5.33
N GLY A 22 -34.84 -15.68 -6.04
CA GLY A 22 -34.68 -15.43 -7.49
C GLY A 22 -34.29 -14.01 -7.88
N VAL A 23 -33.85 -13.16 -6.95
CA VAL A 23 -33.45 -11.76 -7.23
C VAL A 23 -32.06 -11.69 -7.86
N VAL A 24 -31.16 -12.63 -7.53
CA VAL A 24 -29.83 -12.74 -8.14
C VAL A 24 -29.59 -14.15 -8.70
N HIS A 25 -28.74 -14.26 -9.73
CA HIS A 25 -28.51 -15.50 -10.47
C HIS A 25 -27.26 -16.29 -10.05
N THR A 26 -26.45 -15.77 -9.12
CA THR A 26 -25.23 -16.42 -8.62
C THR A 26 -25.38 -16.80 -7.14
N LYS A 27 -24.83 -17.95 -6.75
CA LYS A 27 -24.93 -18.49 -5.37
C LYS A 27 -24.02 -17.80 -4.34
N GLU A 28 -23.01 -17.07 -4.81
CA GLU A 28 -22.03 -16.37 -3.98
C GLU A 28 -21.76 -14.98 -4.58
N PRO A 29 -21.59 -13.94 -3.73
CA PRO A 29 -21.35 -12.57 -4.19
C PRO A 29 -19.93 -12.32 -4.69
N TYR A 30 -18.95 -13.14 -4.27
CA TYR A 30 -17.53 -12.91 -4.54
C TYR A 30 -16.88 -14.15 -5.15
N ALA A 31 -16.42 -14.06 -6.40
CA ALA A 31 -15.73 -15.17 -7.07
C ALA A 31 -14.30 -15.38 -6.56
N LYS A 32 -13.60 -14.29 -6.19
CA LYS A 32 -12.25 -14.31 -5.64
C LYS A 32 -12.13 -13.26 -4.55
N ARG A 33 -11.37 -13.58 -3.51
CA ARG A 33 -11.01 -12.64 -2.46
C ARG A 33 -9.52 -12.73 -2.19
N THR A 34 -8.87 -11.57 -2.13
CA THR A 34 -7.48 -11.42 -1.71
C THR A 34 -7.46 -10.40 -0.57
N SER A 35 -6.78 -10.73 0.53
CA SER A 35 -6.66 -9.80 1.65
C SER A 35 -5.43 -8.94 1.45
N HIS A 36 -5.58 -7.62 1.56
CA HIS A 36 -4.43 -6.73 1.53
C HIS A 36 -3.69 -6.75 2.86
N GLY A 37 -2.39 -6.51 2.80
CA GLY A 37 -1.55 -6.22 3.94
C GLY A 37 -1.91 -4.89 4.60
N MET A 38 -1.44 -4.70 5.83
CA MET A 38 -1.60 -3.42 6.53
C MET A 38 -0.39 -2.54 6.29
N ILE A 39 -0.62 -1.27 6.01
CA ILE A 39 0.44 -0.26 6.00
C ILE A 39 0.58 0.30 7.41
N LEU A 40 1.79 0.23 7.95
CA LEU A 40 2.16 0.75 9.26
C LEU A 40 2.69 2.17 9.12
N GLY A 41 2.35 3.02 10.09
CA GLY A 41 2.93 4.36 10.26
C GLY A 41 4.00 4.35 11.35
N GLN A 42 4.70 5.48 11.50
CA GLN A 42 5.64 5.66 12.60
C GLN A 42 4.94 5.51 13.95
N ASN A 43 5.61 4.88 14.91
CA ASN A 43 5.07 4.73 16.25
C ASN A 43 5.46 5.94 17.12
N PRO A 44 4.50 6.77 17.56
CA PRO A 44 4.80 7.91 18.43
C PRO A 44 5.33 7.48 19.80
N HIS A 45 5.05 6.25 20.24
CA HIS A 45 5.43 5.71 21.53
C HIS A 45 6.65 4.78 21.47
N TYR A 46 7.43 4.87 20.39
CA TYR A 46 8.63 4.05 20.23
C TYR A 46 9.75 4.50 21.19
N VAL A 47 10.36 3.55 21.89
CA VAL A 47 11.48 3.81 22.82
C VAL A 47 12.70 4.44 22.14
N GLY A 48 12.86 4.24 20.82
CA GLY A 48 13.93 4.89 20.06
C GLY A 48 13.69 6.38 19.79
N ASN A 49 12.49 6.91 20.09
CA ASN A 49 12.20 8.34 19.99
C ASN A 49 12.74 9.14 21.19
N VAL A 50 13.15 8.46 22.27
CA VAL A 50 13.62 9.09 23.52
C VAL A 50 15.06 8.69 23.83
N SER A 51 15.81 9.59 24.47
CA SER A 51 17.25 9.41 24.72
C SER A 51 17.54 8.82 26.09
N THR A 52 16.75 9.14 27.12
CA THR A 52 17.06 8.74 28.50
C THR A 52 16.51 7.35 28.84
N GLN A 53 17.21 6.61 29.72
CA GLN A 53 16.78 5.28 30.13
C GLN A 53 15.47 5.30 30.92
N ALA A 54 15.29 6.31 31.79
CA ALA A 54 14.06 6.47 32.58
C ALA A 54 12.81 6.68 31.70
N GLU A 55 12.93 7.46 30.62
CA GLU A 55 11.82 7.65 29.66
C GLU A 55 11.51 6.36 28.88
N LYS A 56 12.55 5.60 28.49
CA LYS A 56 12.38 4.30 27.84
C LYS A 56 11.63 3.33 28.74
N ASP A 57 12.04 3.24 30.00
CA ASP A 57 11.41 2.35 30.98
C ASP A 57 9.96 2.77 31.26
N ALA A 58 9.67 4.08 31.32
CA ALA A 58 8.32 4.60 31.47
C ALA A 58 7.41 4.25 30.26
N LEU A 59 7.94 4.34 29.03
CA LEU A 59 7.20 3.93 27.82
C LEU A 59 6.93 2.43 27.80
N ILE A 60 7.91 1.61 28.20
CA ILE A 60 7.75 0.15 28.29
C ILE A 60 6.73 -0.19 29.39
N ALA A 61 6.75 0.48 30.53
CA ALA A 61 5.77 0.27 31.60
C ALA A 61 4.34 0.60 31.15
N LYS A 62 4.16 1.66 30.34
CA LYS A 62 2.84 2.13 29.89
C LYS A 62 2.30 1.36 28.68
N TYR A 63 3.13 1.06 27.69
CA TYR A 63 2.71 0.50 26.40
C TYR A 63 3.26 -0.92 26.12
N GLY A 64 4.07 -1.46 27.04
CA GLY A 64 4.63 -2.80 26.94
C GLY A 64 5.41 -3.03 25.66
N ASN A 65 5.18 -4.19 25.04
CA ASN A 65 5.84 -4.59 23.80
C ASN A 65 5.58 -3.66 22.60
N GLN A 66 4.53 -2.82 22.64
CA GLN A 66 4.29 -1.87 21.56
C GLN A 66 5.34 -0.76 21.54
N ALA A 67 5.88 -0.38 22.70
CA ALA A 67 6.92 0.64 22.80
C ALA A 67 8.22 0.21 22.09
N LEU A 68 8.44 -1.09 21.91
CA LEU A 68 9.63 -1.64 21.23
C LEU A 68 9.50 -1.65 19.71
N ARG A 69 8.32 -1.36 19.15
CA ARG A 69 8.07 -1.43 17.71
C ARG A 69 8.24 -0.04 17.08
N PRO A 70 9.11 0.15 16.08
CA PRO A 70 9.28 1.45 15.43
C PRO A 70 8.07 1.84 14.57
N ALA A 71 7.27 0.87 14.14
CA ALA A 71 6.08 1.10 13.32
C ALA A 71 4.87 0.31 13.86
N VAL A 72 3.69 0.94 13.77
CA VAL A 72 2.41 0.38 14.23
C VAL A 72 1.31 0.71 13.24
N LYS A 73 0.16 0.03 13.34
CA LYS A 73 -0.98 0.26 12.46
C LYS A 73 -1.34 1.75 12.46
N MET A 74 -1.52 2.34 11.28
CA MET A 74 -1.97 3.73 11.18
C MET A 74 -3.36 3.88 11.80
N SER A 75 -3.54 4.90 12.64
CA SER A 75 -4.83 5.23 13.23
C SER A 75 -4.90 6.71 13.61
N LYS A 76 -6.10 7.30 13.47
CA LYS A 76 -6.33 8.71 13.82
C LYS A 76 -6.01 9.00 15.30
N SER A 77 -6.31 8.04 16.19
CA SER A 77 -6.04 8.16 17.64
C SER A 77 -4.55 8.18 17.98
N LEU A 78 -3.70 7.55 17.16
CA LEU A 78 -2.25 7.58 17.34
C LEU A 78 -1.58 8.77 16.63
N GLY A 79 -2.33 9.57 15.86
CA GLY A 79 -1.77 10.71 15.12
C GLY A 79 -0.72 10.33 14.08
N ASN A 80 -0.62 9.06 13.70
CA ASN A 80 0.39 8.54 12.77
C ASN A 80 -0.17 8.25 11.36
N VAL A 81 -1.31 8.86 11.03
CA VAL A 81 -1.95 8.72 9.71
C VAL A 81 -1.24 9.64 8.74
N VAL A 82 -0.88 9.11 7.59
CA VAL A 82 -0.48 9.92 6.44
C VAL A 82 -1.73 10.30 5.66
N ASN A 83 -1.96 11.60 5.48
CA ASN A 83 -3.07 12.09 4.69
C ASN A 83 -2.76 11.91 3.19
N PRO A 84 -3.59 11.15 2.44
CA PRO A 84 -3.36 10.95 1.00
C PRO A 84 -3.32 12.25 0.21
N ASP A 85 -4.14 13.24 0.58
CA ASP A 85 -4.25 14.49 -0.18
C ASP A 85 -2.95 15.29 -0.13
N ASP A 86 -2.22 15.24 0.99
CA ASP A 86 -0.94 15.92 1.14
C ASP A 86 0.12 15.30 0.23
N VAL A 87 0.13 13.97 0.12
CA VAL A 87 1.02 13.22 -0.78
C VAL A 87 0.69 13.51 -2.24
N VAL A 88 -0.59 13.48 -2.60
CA VAL A 88 -1.06 13.77 -3.97
C VAL A 88 -0.75 15.21 -4.36
N LYS A 89 -0.96 16.17 -3.47
CA LYS A 89 -0.63 17.58 -3.72
C LYS A 89 0.87 17.80 -3.90
N ALA A 90 1.70 17.10 -3.14
CA ALA A 90 3.15 17.24 -3.21
C ALA A 90 3.79 16.50 -4.40
N TYR A 91 3.31 15.30 -4.72
CA TYR A 91 3.99 14.38 -5.66
C TYR A 91 3.11 13.84 -6.79
N GLY A 92 1.81 14.11 -6.79
CA GLY A 92 0.85 13.59 -7.75
C GLY A 92 0.28 12.21 -7.38
N ALA A 93 -0.89 11.91 -7.93
CA ALA A 93 -1.60 10.66 -7.69
C ALA A 93 -0.83 9.43 -8.17
N ASP A 94 -0.12 9.52 -9.30
CA ASP A 94 0.63 8.40 -9.85
C ASP A 94 1.82 8.01 -8.98
N THR A 95 2.50 8.99 -8.37
CA THR A 95 3.56 8.71 -7.39
C THR A 95 3.01 7.93 -6.21
N MET A 96 1.86 8.36 -5.67
CA MET A 96 1.23 7.69 -4.54
C MET A 96 0.81 6.25 -4.90
N ARG A 97 0.16 6.07 -6.05
CA ARG A 97 -0.28 4.74 -6.53
C ARG A 97 0.91 3.81 -6.76
N LEU A 98 1.95 4.29 -7.43
CA LEU A 98 3.17 3.52 -7.66
C LEU A 98 3.80 3.09 -6.33
N TYR A 99 3.94 4.04 -5.40
CA TYR A 99 4.54 3.75 -4.11
C TYR A 99 3.76 2.70 -3.31
N ILE A 100 2.43 2.79 -3.23
CA ILE A 100 1.61 1.82 -2.49
C ILE A 100 1.76 0.42 -3.08
N MET A 101 1.89 0.29 -4.39
CA MET A 101 2.11 -1.01 -5.04
C MET A 101 3.56 -1.51 -4.92
N PHE A 102 4.52 -0.61 -4.71
CA PHE A 102 5.95 -0.92 -4.66
C PHE A 102 6.50 -1.11 -3.24
N ILE A 103 5.77 -0.65 -2.21
CA ILE A 103 6.19 -0.71 -0.80
C ILE A 103 6.43 -2.14 -0.31
N GLY A 104 5.79 -3.13 -0.93
CA GLY A 104 5.92 -4.53 -0.56
C GLY A 104 4.91 -5.42 -1.27
N ASP A 105 4.97 -6.69 -0.91
CA ASP A 105 4.02 -7.72 -1.36
C ASP A 105 2.60 -7.38 -0.90
N PHE A 106 1.61 -7.50 -1.79
CA PHE A 106 0.24 -7.01 -1.60
C PHE A 106 -0.43 -7.56 -0.33
N GLU A 107 -0.15 -8.81 0.04
CA GLU A 107 -0.77 -9.47 1.20
C GLU A 107 -0.01 -9.22 2.51
N LYS A 108 1.22 -8.70 2.43
CA LYS A 108 2.11 -8.56 3.59
C LYS A 108 2.04 -7.17 4.20
N VAL A 109 2.32 -7.13 5.49
CA VAL A 109 2.45 -5.88 6.23
C VAL A 109 3.67 -5.12 5.72
N ALA A 110 3.53 -3.82 5.51
CA ALA A 110 4.61 -2.94 5.06
C ALA A 110 4.62 -1.63 5.87
N THR A 111 5.77 -0.99 6.00
CA THR A 111 5.93 0.25 6.77
C THR A 111 6.06 1.44 5.83
N TRP A 112 5.30 2.51 6.08
CA TRP A 112 5.34 3.74 5.31
C TRP A 112 6.71 4.45 5.43
N SER A 113 7.22 4.97 4.32
CA SER A 113 8.46 5.74 4.20
C SER A 113 8.29 6.89 3.20
N ASP A 114 8.37 8.13 3.69
CA ASP A 114 8.29 9.33 2.84
C ASP A 114 9.47 9.43 1.85
N ASP A 115 10.63 8.90 2.21
CA ASP A 115 11.79 8.90 1.31
C ASP A 115 11.61 7.92 0.14
N ALA A 116 10.90 6.81 0.37
CA ALA A 116 10.54 5.90 -0.71
C ALA A 116 9.49 6.52 -1.65
N VAL A 117 8.55 7.34 -1.14
CA VAL A 117 7.62 8.13 -1.96
C VAL A 117 8.39 9.08 -2.88
N LYS A 118 9.36 9.83 -2.35
CA LYS A 118 10.24 10.70 -3.16
C LYS A 118 11.04 9.90 -4.19
N GLY A 119 11.46 8.68 -3.85
CA GLY A 119 12.08 7.72 -4.76
C GLY A 119 11.19 7.39 -5.95
N CYS A 120 9.90 7.11 -5.70
CA CYS A 120 8.91 6.84 -6.74
C CYS A 120 8.69 8.06 -7.66
N LYS A 121 8.63 9.28 -7.11
CA LYS A 121 8.53 10.50 -7.93
C LYS A 121 9.72 10.64 -8.87
N ARG A 122 10.95 10.47 -8.35
CA ARG A 122 12.18 10.52 -9.16
C ARG A 122 12.20 9.44 -10.24
N PHE A 123 11.65 8.27 -9.96
CA PHE A 123 11.52 7.22 -10.97
C PHE A 123 10.55 7.63 -12.08
N LEU A 124 9.36 8.14 -11.73
CA LEU A 124 8.39 8.63 -12.71
C LEU A 124 8.95 9.77 -13.56
N ASP A 125 9.72 10.69 -12.96
CA ASP A 125 10.39 11.76 -13.70
C ASP A 125 11.41 11.22 -14.70
N ARG A 126 12.17 10.19 -14.34
CA ARG A 126 13.07 9.52 -15.29
C ARG A 126 12.30 8.88 -16.44
N VAL A 127 11.15 8.25 -16.17
CA VAL A 127 10.29 7.67 -17.20
C VAL A 127 9.72 8.75 -18.12
N TRP A 128 9.26 9.86 -17.53
CA TRP A 128 8.76 11.01 -18.30
C TRP A 128 9.83 11.56 -19.24
N ASN A 129 11.05 11.76 -18.72
CA ASN A 129 12.17 12.28 -19.51
C ASN A 129 12.69 11.30 -20.58
N LEU A 130 12.24 10.03 -20.60
CA LEU A 130 12.52 9.15 -21.74
C LEU A 130 11.81 9.63 -23.01
N ALA A 131 10.73 10.42 -22.90
CA ALA A 131 10.07 11.02 -24.04
C ALA A 131 11.03 11.89 -24.87
N ASP A 132 12.01 12.54 -24.22
CA ASP A 132 13.03 13.35 -24.89
C ASP A 132 14.01 12.51 -25.74
N GLN A 133 14.01 11.19 -25.58
CA GLN A 133 14.84 10.26 -26.35
C GLN A 133 14.06 9.60 -27.51
N VAL A 134 12.77 9.90 -27.66
CA VAL A 134 11.94 9.36 -28.72
C VAL A 134 12.26 10.08 -30.03
N THR A 135 12.47 9.30 -31.09
CA THR A 135 12.65 9.82 -32.45
C THR A 135 11.31 9.82 -33.19
N GLU A 136 11.22 10.52 -34.32
CA GLU A 136 10.03 10.49 -35.19
C GLU A 136 9.89 9.17 -35.98
N GLU A 137 10.85 8.25 -35.85
CA GLU A 137 10.80 6.95 -36.51
C GLU A 137 9.77 6.03 -35.85
N ASP A 138 8.96 5.38 -36.67
CA ASP A 138 7.96 4.43 -36.18
C ASP A 138 8.61 3.13 -35.68
N GLY A 139 8.17 2.68 -34.51
CA GLY A 139 8.51 1.37 -33.95
C GLY A 139 9.62 1.39 -32.91
N VAL A 140 10.13 0.19 -32.60
CA VAL A 140 11.19 0.01 -31.59
C VAL A 140 12.52 -0.19 -32.33
N SER A 141 13.55 0.57 -31.93
CA SER A 141 14.89 0.42 -32.49
C SER A 141 15.39 -1.02 -32.36
N GLU A 142 16.15 -1.51 -33.36
CA GLU A 142 16.68 -2.88 -33.37
C GLU A 142 17.45 -3.23 -32.09
N LYS A 143 18.20 -2.25 -31.56
CA LYS A 143 18.94 -2.36 -30.30
C LYS A 143 18.02 -2.64 -29.10
N ASN A 144 16.85 -2.01 -29.05
CA ASN A 144 15.92 -2.09 -27.92
C ASN A 144 14.85 -3.18 -28.09
N ALA A 145 14.63 -3.69 -29.30
CA ALA A 145 13.60 -4.70 -29.57
C ALA A 145 13.69 -5.95 -28.65
N PRO A 146 14.87 -6.53 -28.37
CA PRO A 146 14.96 -7.69 -27.48
C PRO A 146 14.54 -7.40 -26.04
N ILE A 147 14.89 -6.23 -25.51
CA ILE A 147 14.54 -5.86 -24.13
C ILE A 147 13.07 -5.48 -24.01
N VAL A 148 12.50 -4.83 -25.04
CA VAL A 148 11.07 -4.52 -25.09
C VAL A 148 10.24 -5.80 -25.12
N HIS A 149 10.55 -6.76 -26.00
CA HIS A 149 9.84 -8.05 -26.05
C HIS A 149 9.93 -8.83 -24.74
N LYS A 150 11.11 -8.88 -24.12
CA LYS A 150 11.28 -9.53 -22.80
C LYS A 150 10.44 -8.85 -21.72
N THR A 151 10.34 -7.52 -21.78
CA THR A 151 9.56 -6.73 -20.81
C THR A 151 8.06 -6.97 -21.00
N ILE A 152 7.55 -6.86 -22.23
CA ILE A 152 6.13 -7.13 -22.57
C ILE A 152 5.73 -8.54 -22.15
N LYS A 153 6.59 -9.53 -22.34
CA LYS A 153 6.29 -10.92 -21.95
C LYS A 153 6.21 -11.11 -20.43
N LYS A 154 6.93 -10.29 -19.66
CA LYS A 154 7.08 -10.46 -18.21
C LYS A 154 6.00 -9.74 -17.41
N VAL A 155 5.61 -8.55 -17.86
CA VAL A 155 4.62 -7.67 -17.22
C VAL A 155 3.23 -8.07 -17.67
#